data_AF-W1XTX8-F1
#
_entry.id   AF-W1XTX8-F1
#
_cell.length_a   1.000
_cell.length_b   1.000
_cell.length_c   1.000
_cell.angle_alpha   90.00
_cell.angle_beta   90.00
_cell.angle_gamma   90.00
#
_symmetry.space_group_name_H-M   'P 1'
#
loop_
_entity.id
_entity.type
_entity.pdbx_description
1 polymer ?
#
loop_
_entity_poly.entity_id
_entity_poly.type
_entity_poly.pdbx_seq_one_letter_code
_entity_poly.pdbx_strand_id
1 'polypeptide(L)'
;SANLEATTIDGHHVELFGNIGKAKDAKHALTMGAQGIGLYRTEFLYMENDELPAEEIQFEEYKKVAQDMKGQPVIIRTMDIGGDKELKCLDLPSEMNPF
;
A
#
# COMPACT_ATOMS: atom_id res chain seq x y z
N SER A 1 9.49 22.19 -3.77
CA SER A 1 8.84 22.19 -5.09
C SER A 1 7.98 20.94 -5.29
N ALA A 2 7.13 20.58 -4.31
CA ALA A 2 6.29 19.37 -4.38
C ALA A 2 4.99 19.57 -5.18
N ASN A 3 4.74 20.79 -5.68
CA ASN A 3 3.48 21.18 -6.32
C ASN A 3 3.66 21.54 -7.80
N LEU A 4 4.77 21.12 -8.43
CA LEU A 4 4.91 21.26 -9.88
C LEU A 4 4.23 20.08 -10.57
N GLU A 5 3.61 20.36 -11.71
CA GLU A 5 3.07 19.32 -12.58
C GLU A 5 4.19 18.39 -13.07
N ALA A 6 3.88 17.09 -13.10
CA ALA A 6 4.77 16.06 -13.62
C ALA A 6 4.70 16.02 -15.16
N THR A 7 5.24 17.07 -15.78
CA THR A 7 5.23 17.25 -17.24
C THR A 7 6.66 17.34 -17.76
N THR A 8 6.95 16.57 -18.80
CA THR A 8 8.22 16.58 -19.54
C THR A 8 8.41 17.89 -20.33
N ILE A 9 9.62 18.16 -20.81
CA ILE A 9 9.96 19.40 -21.53
C ILE A 9 9.21 19.56 -22.86
N ASP A 10 8.73 18.46 -23.43
CA ASP A 10 7.95 18.37 -24.66
C ASP A 10 6.44 18.23 -24.41
N GLY A 11 6.00 18.35 -23.16
CA GLY A 11 4.59 18.50 -22.80
C GLY A 11 3.84 17.22 -22.46
N HIS A 12 4.51 16.06 -22.36
CA HIS A 12 3.88 14.82 -21.91
C HIS A 12 3.70 14.81 -20.39
N HIS A 13 2.44 14.69 -19.94
CA HIS A 13 2.07 14.58 -18.53
C HIS A 13 2.04 13.13 -18.08
N VAL A 14 2.55 12.86 -16.88
CA VAL A 14 2.47 11.56 -16.19
C VAL A 14 1.94 11.75 -14.78
N GLU A 15 1.31 10.71 -14.23
CA GLU A 15 0.89 10.71 -12.83
C GLU A 15 2.00 10.14 -11.94
N LEU A 16 2.33 10.85 -10.87
CA LEU A 16 3.29 10.40 -9.86
C LEU A 16 2.55 9.96 -8.60
N PHE A 17 2.48 8.65 -8.36
CA PHE A 17 1.83 8.07 -7.18
C PHE A 17 2.82 7.55 -6.15
N GLY A 18 2.39 7.53 -4.89
CA GLY A 18 3.14 6.95 -3.78
C GLY A 18 2.91 5.43 -3.64
N ASN A 19 3.94 4.71 -3.20
CA ASN A 19 3.83 3.33 -2.77
C ASN A 19 3.93 3.27 -1.24
N ILE A 20 2.99 2.62 -0.57
CA ILE A 20 2.92 2.54 0.89
C ILE A 20 2.73 1.10 1.38
N GLY A 21 3.19 0.84 2.59
CA GLY A 21 2.96 -0.42 3.30
C GLY A 21 2.10 -0.27 4.56
N LYS A 22 1.90 0.96 5.04
CA LYS A 22 1.10 1.26 6.24
C LYS A 22 0.26 2.51 6.01
N ALA A 23 -0.91 2.57 6.64
CA ALA A 23 -1.80 3.71 6.47
C ALA A 23 -1.17 5.06 6.87
N LYS A 24 -0.26 5.06 7.84
CA LYS A 24 0.44 6.28 8.30
C LYS A 24 1.27 6.97 7.21
N ASP A 25 1.69 6.24 6.18
CA ASP A 25 2.56 6.77 5.13
C ASP A 25 1.76 7.53 4.04
N ALA A 26 0.43 7.37 4.00
CA ALA A 26 -0.44 8.00 3.00
C ALA A 26 -0.37 9.54 3.04
N LYS A 27 -0.48 10.14 4.23
CA LYS A 27 -0.34 11.60 4.39
C LYS A 27 1.02 12.11 3.95
N HIS A 28 2.08 11.34 4.21
CA HIS A 28 3.42 11.73 3.82
C HIS A 28 3.57 11.73 2.29
N ALA A 29 3.00 10.75 1.58
CA ALA A 29 2.99 10.75 0.12
C ALA A 29 2.41 12.05 -0.47
N LEU A 30 1.30 12.54 0.09
CA LEU A 30 0.71 13.83 -0.32
C LEU A 30 1.67 15.02 -0.09
N THR A 31 2.39 15.04 1.04
CA THR A 31 3.39 16.11 1.30
C THR A 31 4.55 16.10 0.31
N MET A 32 4.77 14.97 -0.36
CA MET A 32 5.81 14.79 -1.37
C MET A 32 5.31 15.03 -2.80
N GLY A 33 4.04 15.46 -2.97
CA GLY A 33 3.47 15.77 -4.28
C GLY A 33 2.82 14.57 -4.98
N ALA A 34 2.57 13.47 -4.27
CA ALA A 34 1.90 12.32 -4.87
C ALA A 34 0.45 12.68 -5.26
N GLN A 35 0.06 12.29 -6.47
CA GLN A 35 -1.29 12.45 -7.02
C GLN A 35 -2.22 11.29 -6.64
N GLY A 36 -1.81 10.42 -5.71
CA GLY A 36 -2.49 9.17 -5.40
C GLY A 36 -1.58 8.17 -4.72
N ILE A 37 -2.15 7.04 -4.31
CA ILE A 37 -1.43 5.84 -3.90
C ILE A 37 -1.53 4.82 -5.02
N GLY A 38 -0.39 4.53 -5.66
CA GLY A 38 -0.28 3.61 -6.79
C GLY A 38 -0.17 2.15 -6.37
N LEU A 39 0.26 1.93 -5.13
CA LEU A 39 0.35 0.61 -4.53
C LEU A 39 0.28 0.74 -3.01
N TYR A 40 -0.83 0.28 -2.43
CA TYR A 40 -0.91 -0.05 -1.01
C TYR A 40 -0.71 -1.56 -0.84
N ARG A 41 0.46 -1.92 -0.29
CA ARG A 41 0.85 -3.26 0.10
C ARG A 41 0.17 -3.65 1.41
N THR A 42 -0.64 -4.71 1.40
CA THR A 42 -1.46 -5.12 2.56
C THR A 42 -0.81 -6.22 3.40
N GLU A 43 0.32 -6.78 2.98
CA GLU A 43 0.97 -7.92 3.63
C GLU A 43 1.45 -7.59 5.05
N PHE A 44 1.80 -6.33 5.32
CA PHE A 44 2.20 -5.87 6.65
C PHE A 44 1.09 -6.08 7.69
N LEU A 45 -0.19 -6.05 7.29
CA LEU A 45 -1.30 -6.33 8.18
C LEU A 45 -1.30 -7.78 8.69
N TYR A 46 -0.75 -8.70 7.92
CA TYR A 46 -0.68 -10.12 8.27
C TYR A 46 0.63 -10.48 8.96
N MET A 47 1.72 -9.80 8.59
CA MET A 47 3.05 -10.02 9.17
C MET A 47 3.17 -9.48 10.62
N GLU A 48 2.39 -8.47 10.97
CA GLU A 48 2.45 -7.82 12.29
C GLU A 48 1.49 -8.42 13.33
N ASN A 49 0.67 -9.40 12.93
CA ASN A 49 -0.31 -10.04 13.79
C ASN A 49 0.01 -11.53 13.98
N ASP A 50 -0.18 -12.02 15.20
CA ASP A 50 -0.03 -13.44 15.52
C ASP A 50 -1.22 -14.28 14.99
N GLU A 51 -2.37 -13.64 14.77
CA GLU A 51 -3.59 -14.23 14.21
C GLU A 51 -4.00 -13.52 12.91
N LEU A 52 -4.85 -14.16 12.10
CA LEU A 52 -5.36 -13.55 10.88
C LEU A 52 -6.14 -12.27 11.23
N PRO A 53 -5.86 -11.12 10.58
CA PRO A 53 -6.52 -9.87 10.87
C PRO A 53 -8.00 -9.99 10.49
N ALA A 54 -8.87 -9.76 11.49
CA ALA A 54 -10.31 -9.68 11.29
C ALA A 54 -10.66 -8.60 10.25
N GLU A 55 -11.78 -8.79 9.55
CA GLU A 55 -12.23 -7.88 8.50
C GLU A 55 -12.31 -6.42 8.98
N GLU A 56 -12.86 -6.18 10.18
CA GLU A 56 -12.94 -4.85 10.78
C GLU A 56 -11.57 -4.15 10.94
N ILE A 57 -10.51 -4.91 11.25
CA ILE A 57 -9.15 -4.36 11.35
C ILE A 57 -8.66 -3.93 9.97
N GLN A 58 -8.92 -4.75 8.95
CA GLN A 58 -8.56 -4.41 7.57
C GLN A 58 -9.35 -3.18 7.09
N PHE A 59 -10.65 -3.16 7.38
CA PHE A 59 -11.55 -2.07 7.05
C PHE A 59 -11.04 -0.74 7.62
N GLU A 60 -10.70 -0.67 8.91
CA GLU A 60 -10.23 0.59 9.51
C GLU A 60 -8.88 1.06 8.92
N GLU A 61 -7.95 0.14 8.61
CA GLU A 61 -6.70 0.49 7.93
C GLU A 61 -6.93 1.02 6.50
N TYR A 62 -7.82 0.40 5.72
CA TYR A 62 -8.12 0.83 4.35
C TYR A 62 -8.91 2.14 4.33
N LYS A 63 -9.92 2.26 5.20
CA LYS A 63 -10.74 3.47 5.39
C LYS A 63 -9.88 4.67 5.73
N LYS A 64 -8.90 4.51 6.62
CA LYS A 64 -7.97 5.58 6.99
C LYS A 64 -7.21 6.13 5.78
N VAL A 65 -6.66 5.25 4.94
CA VAL A 65 -5.95 5.67 3.72
C VAL A 65 -6.91 6.35 2.75
N ALA A 66 -8.08 5.76 2.50
CA ALA A 66 -9.09 6.34 1.61
C ALA A 66 -9.53 7.75 2.05
N GLN A 67 -9.71 7.97 3.35
CA GLN A 67 -10.05 9.28 3.90
C GLN A 67 -8.88 10.27 3.84
N ASP A 68 -7.67 9.83 4.18
CA ASP A 68 -6.47 10.66 4.18
C ASP A 68 -6.11 11.17 2.78
N MET A 69 -6.45 10.41 1.74
CA MET A 69 -6.20 10.75 0.33
C MET A 69 -7.20 11.76 -0.25
N LYS A 70 -8.24 12.16 0.49
CA LYS A 70 -9.16 13.27 0.13
C LYS A 70 -9.68 13.22 -1.31
N GLY A 71 -10.04 12.02 -1.79
CA GLY A 71 -10.58 11.79 -3.13
C GLY A 71 -9.55 11.47 -4.21
N GLN A 72 -8.25 11.50 -3.89
CA GLN A 72 -7.21 10.97 -4.77
C GLN A 72 -7.26 9.43 -4.82
N PRO A 73 -6.87 8.80 -5.94
CA PRO A 73 -6.95 7.35 -6.12
C PRO A 73 -6.07 6.59 -5.11
N VAL A 74 -6.57 5.42 -4.70
CA VAL A 74 -5.86 4.47 -3.84
C VAL A 74 -5.98 3.07 -4.44
N ILE A 75 -4.88 2.54 -4.94
CA ILE A 75 -4.81 1.20 -5.49
C ILE A 75 -4.36 0.26 -4.36
N ILE A 76 -5.31 -0.52 -3.85
CA ILE A 76 -5.06 -1.52 -2.81
C ILE A 76 -4.76 -2.85 -3.49
N ARG A 77 -3.59 -3.42 -3.18
CA ARG A 77 -3.28 -4.78 -3.59
C ARG A 77 -3.82 -5.74 -2.53
N THR A 78 -4.57 -6.74 -2.96
CA THR A 78 -4.95 -7.86 -2.08
C THR A 78 -3.69 -8.52 -1.51
N MET A 79 -3.84 -9.37 -0.49
CA MET A 79 -2.71 -10.10 0.09
C MET A 79 -1.87 -10.78 -1.02
N ASP A 80 -0.60 -10.43 -1.08
CA ASP A 80 0.41 -11.03 -1.97
C ASP A 80 1.56 -11.58 -1.10
N ILE A 81 1.29 -12.74 -0.50
CA ILE A 81 2.22 -13.48 0.36
C ILE A 81 2.35 -14.90 -0.19
N GLY A 82 3.59 -15.32 -0.44
CA GLY A 82 3.95 -16.69 -0.81
C GLY A 82 4.70 -17.41 0.30
N GLY A 83 5.24 -18.59 -0.02
CA GLY A 83 6.05 -19.39 0.90
C GLY A 83 7.40 -18.76 1.28
N ASP A 84 7.73 -17.59 0.72
CA ASP A 84 8.97 -16.85 0.97
C ASP A 84 8.94 -16.04 2.28
N LYS A 85 7.75 -15.90 2.90
CA LYS A 85 7.56 -15.13 4.13
C LYS A 85 6.99 -15.99 5.24
N GLU A 86 7.63 -15.94 6.41
CA GLU A 86 7.09 -16.53 7.62
C GLU A 86 5.96 -15.67 8.17
N LEU A 87 4.76 -16.24 8.25
CA LEU A 87 3.59 -15.65 8.89
C LEU A 87 3.22 -16.44 10.12
N LYS A 88 3.18 -15.79 11.28
CA LYS A 88 2.73 -16.45 12.51
C LYS A 88 1.26 -16.87 12.44
N CYS A 89 0.45 -16.12 11.69
CA CYS A 89 -0.97 -16.33 11.54
C CYS A 89 -1.36 -17.43 10.54
N LEU A 90 -0.40 -17.96 9.76
CA LEU A 90 -0.64 -18.95 8.70
C LEU A 90 0.45 -20.02 8.71
N ASP A 91 0.07 -21.27 8.96
CA ASP A 91 0.96 -22.42 8.84
C ASP A 91 1.09 -22.81 7.36
N LEU A 92 2.08 -22.23 6.67
CA LEU A 92 2.40 -22.52 5.28
C LEU A 92 3.43 -23.67 5.20
N PRO A 93 3.24 -24.65 4.32
CA PRO A 93 4.23 -25.70 4.12
C PRO A 93 5.52 -25.11 3.54
N SER A 94 6.67 -25.70 3.89
CA SER A 94 7.94 -25.36 3.28
C SER A 94 7.96 -25.81 1.82
N GLU A 95 8.35 -24.90 0.92
CA GLU A 95 8.43 -25.15 -0.51
C GLU A 95 9.89 -25.10 -1.00
N MET A 96 10.24 -25.98 -1.95
CA MET A 96 11.57 -25.95 -2.59
C MET A 96 11.78 -24.68 -3.42
N ASN A 97 10.69 -24.12 -3.98
CA ASN A 97 10.70 -22.92 -4.83
C ASN A 97 9.57 -21.98 -4.37
N PRO A 98 9.82 -21.10 -3.39
CA PRO A 98 8.78 -20.28 -2.75
C PRO A 98 8.44 -18.94 -3.45
N PHE A 99 9.00 -18.67 -4.64
CA PHE A 99 8.85 -17.43 -5.41
C PHE A 99 8.13 -17.63 -6.74
#